data_AF-A0A1W1W7V6-F1
#
_entry.id   AF-A0A1W1W7V6-F1
#
_cell.length_a   1.000
_cell.length_b   1.000
_cell.length_c   1.000
_cell.angle_alpha   90.00
_cell.angle_beta   90.00
_cell.angle_gamma   90.00
#
_symmetry.space_group_name_H-M   'P 1'
#
loop_
_entity.id
_entity.type
_entity.pdbx_description
1 polymer ?
#
loop_
_entity_poly.entity_id
_entity_poly.type
_entity_poly.pdbx_seq_one_letter_code
_entity_poly.pdbx_strand_id
1 'polypeptide(L)'
;MTLYGLIRFDIEDFVTEESDEALEFVLDVMDEYQMPASYGIVGKKAQSLFAHHQMKTLERLAQKNSVGFHSTSHSEHPTIAEEMAELDYEDGVARFIAREKVGIDMVKDLIKSPVYFTQPGGNWVPQAVDALSLLNMPIFFSDSWNSYLDTARQPMWIEDIVHWSLPVLNPKPFAMKLPDNLDEAIQLIEQAPQDLAPQDAFMVMVHPTELVTTKFWDAVNFELGATNATLRKAPLRCIQDRHEAYEGFRQYIRHIRQIAGIEWIDIASLSGRIQPLTPPALSDPQTLLTIITRYGLGPAIIHDQSYSAADMVVALALLMTGATPGQRLPHVKAPAQWGSQRLFNGQEMSLLGEKLLRQSAHEIVDQVLETGRLPALVRTARDLAIEEWAASAIYHFSTPVGAVSLPLTFLDYVKEPKDLHWDWPIFPPDFHPYPLWQETRRLAWSLKWAQYQS
;
A
#
# COMPACT_ATOMS: atom_id res chain seq x y z
N MET A 1 -19.54 -17.63 -2.91
CA MET A 1 -18.65 -16.57 -2.36
C MET A 1 -17.77 -16.14 -3.53
N THR A 2 -17.62 -14.84 -3.73
CA THR A 2 -17.08 -14.28 -4.99
C THR A 2 -15.65 -13.77 -4.78
N LEU A 3 -14.82 -13.87 -5.81
CA LEU A 3 -13.50 -13.25 -5.91
C LEU A 3 -13.66 -11.77 -6.31
N TYR A 4 -12.82 -10.86 -5.85
CA TYR A 4 -12.87 -9.46 -6.26
C TYR A 4 -11.89 -9.17 -7.42
N GLY A 5 -12.42 -8.70 -8.54
CA GLY A 5 -11.63 -8.21 -9.66
C GLY A 5 -11.65 -6.69 -9.70
N LEU A 6 -10.49 -6.05 -9.75
CA LEU A 6 -10.37 -4.60 -9.86
C LEU A 6 -9.71 -4.23 -11.19
N ILE A 7 -10.11 -3.10 -11.76
CA ILE A 7 -9.43 -2.49 -12.92
C ILE A 7 -8.89 -1.14 -12.47
N ARG A 8 -7.57 -0.93 -12.64
CA ARG A 8 -6.89 0.32 -12.35
C ARG A 8 -6.39 0.95 -13.65
N PHE A 9 -6.74 2.20 -13.86
CA PHE A 9 -6.19 3.02 -14.92
C PHE A 9 -5.20 4.02 -14.34
N ASP A 10 -3.96 3.96 -14.79
CA ASP A 10 -2.93 4.93 -14.44
C ASP A 10 -2.90 6.00 -15.55
N ILE A 11 -3.46 7.17 -15.23
CA ILE A 11 -3.71 8.28 -16.14
C ILE A 11 -2.61 9.33 -15.93
N GLU A 12 -1.49 9.10 -16.60
CA GLU A 12 -0.20 9.68 -16.22
C GLU A 12 0.51 10.48 -17.30
N ASP A 13 0.33 10.13 -18.59
CA ASP A 13 1.03 10.78 -19.69
C ASP A 13 0.45 12.17 -19.98
N PHE A 14 1.06 13.19 -19.38
CA PHE A 14 0.70 14.59 -19.57
C PHE A 14 1.43 15.26 -20.74
N VAL A 15 2.26 14.52 -21.47
CA VAL A 15 3.11 15.04 -22.57
C VAL A 15 2.54 14.66 -23.93
N THR A 16 2.09 13.41 -24.10
CA THR A 16 1.52 12.89 -25.34
C THR A 16 0.02 13.18 -25.39
N GLU A 17 -0.38 14.20 -26.14
CA GLU A 17 -1.78 14.62 -26.31
C GLU A 17 -2.72 13.49 -26.75
N GLU A 18 -2.26 12.57 -27.60
CA GLU A 18 -3.04 11.45 -28.11
C GLU A 18 -3.49 10.47 -27.01
N SER A 19 -2.85 10.52 -25.83
CA SER A 19 -3.32 9.77 -24.66
C SER A 19 -4.65 10.29 -24.10
N ASP A 20 -5.05 11.53 -24.42
CA ASP A 20 -6.37 12.08 -24.10
C ASP A 20 -7.47 11.33 -24.86
N GLU A 21 -7.26 11.08 -26.17
CA GLU A 21 -8.17 10.30 -27.02
C GLU A 21 -8.28 8.85 -26.50
N ALA A 22 -7.16 8.25 -26.10
CA ALA A 22 -7.15 6.92 -25.53
C ALA A 22 -7.94 6.84 -24.21
N LEU A 23 -7.82 7.87 -23.37
CA LEU A 23 -8.61 7.97 -22.14
C LEU A 23 -10.10 8.10 -22.43
N GLU A 24 -10.51 8.91 -23.41
CA GLU A 24 -11.91 9.00 -23.84
C GLU A 24 -12.45 7.65 -24.30
N PHE A 25 -11.68 6.94 -25.13
CA PHE A 25 -12.03 5.60 -25.60
C PHE A 25 -12.19 4.61 -24.43
N VAL A 26 -11.24 4.60 -23.50
CA VAL A 26 -11.31 3.77 -22.29
C VAL A 26 -12.59 4.06 -21.52
N LEU A 27 -12.89 5.34 -21.25
CA LEU A 27 -14.10 5.71 -20.53
C LEU A 27 -15.37 5.25 -21.27
N ASP A 28 -15.41 5.35 -22.60
CA ASP A 28 -16.53 4.89 -23.42
C ASP A 28 -16.74 3.38 -23.31
N VAL A 29 -15.67 2.59 -23.40
CA VAL A 29 -15.74 1.12 -23.23
C VAL A 29 -16.21 0.75 -21.83
N MET A 30 -15.68 1.40 -20.79
CA MET A 30 -16.08 1.11 -19.42
C MET A 30 -17.54 1.48 -19.16
N ASP A 31 -18.04 2.59 -19.73
CA ASP A 31 -19.44 2.99 -19.62
C ASP A 31 -20.37 2.05 -20.41
N GLU A 32 -19.99 1.66 -21.63
CA GLU A 32 -20.74 0.72 -22.48
C GLU A 32 -20.96 -0.62 -21.78
N TYR A 33 -19.91 -1.15 -21.15
CA TYR A 33 -19.98 -2.41 -20.42
C TYR A 33 -20.31 -2.22 -18.93
N GLN A 34 -20.59 -1.00 -18.47
CA GLN A 34 -20.89 -0.71 -17.06
C GLN A 34 -19.88 -1.35 -16.09
N MET A 35 -18.61 -1.33 -16.46
CA MET A 35 -17.55 -1.96 -15.69
C MET A 35 -16.98 -0.96 -14.68
N PRO A 36 -16.96 -1.29 -13.38
CA PRO A 36 -16.35 -0.43 -12.38
C PRO A 36 -14.83 -0.43 -12.52
N ALA A 37 -14.21 0.70 -12.22
CA ALA A 37 -12.77 0.89 -12.28
C ALA A 37 -12.32 2.01 -11.33
N SER A 38 -11.02 2.02 -11.07
CA SER A 38 -10.33 3.05 -10.30
C SER A 38 -9.40 3.85 -11.21
N TYR A 39 -9.52 5.17 -11.17
CA TYR A 39 -8.83 6.09 -12.07
C TYR A 39 -7.77 6.89 -11.30
N GLY A 40 -6.49 6.49 -11.39
CA GLY A 40 -5.36 7.16 -10.75
C GLY A 40 -4.86 8.29 -11.63
N ILE A 41 -4.90 9.53 -11.14
CA ILE A 41 -4.67 10.73 -11.97
C ILE A 41 -3.43 11.47 -11.50
N VAL A 42 -2.52 11.72 -12.45
CA VAL A 42 -1.39 12.62 -12.23
C VAL A 42 -1.86 14.08 -12.23
N GLY A 43 -1.40 14.90 -11.28
CA GLY A 43 -1.79 16.31 -11.18
C GLY A 43 -1.53 17.10 -12.48
N LYS A 44 -0.34 16.95 -13.06
CA LYS A 44 0.01 17.52 -14.37
C LYS A 44 -0.87 17.00 -15.51
N LYS A 45 -1.37 15.76 -15.42
CA LYS A 45 -2.30 15.21 -16.41
C LYS A 45 -3.68 15.84 -16.31
N ALA A 46 -4.21 16.05 -15.11
CA ALA A 46 -5.45 16.81 -14.92
C ALA A 46 -5.31 18.22 -15.52
N GLN A 47 -4.18 18.88 -15.27
CA GLN A 47 -3.89 20.21 -15.84
C GLN A 47 -3.76 20.19 -17.37
N SER A 48 -3.13 19.16 -17.93
CA SER A 48 -2.97 18.95 -19.38
C SER A 48 -4.31 18.76 -20.07
N LEU A 49 -5.19 17.90 -19.54
CA LEU A 49 -6.57 17.73 -20.02
C LEU A 49 -7.34 19.05 -20.05
N PHE A 50 -7.23 19.86 -18.99
CA PHE A 50 -7.85 21.19 -18.95
C PHE A 50 -7.27 22.13 -20.02
N ALA A 51 -5.95 22.16 -20.18
CA ALA A 51 -5.27 22.99 -21.18
C ALA A 51 -5.62 22.60 -22.62
N HIS A 52 -5.86 21.31 -22.86
CA HIS A 52 -6.33 20.77 -24.15
C HIS A 52 -7.85 20.87 -24.33
N HIS A 53 -8.55 21.57 -23.43
CA HIS A 53 -10.00 21.77 -23.47
C HIS A 53 -10.83 20.47 -23.40
N GLN A 54 -10.31 19.42 -22.75
CA GLN A 54 -10.98 18.13 -22.55
C GLN A 54 -12.04 18.16 -21.43
N MET A 55 -12.91 19.18 -21.44
CA MET A 55 -13.88 19.43 -20.38
C MET A 55 -14.86 18.27 -20.18
N LYS A 56 -15.30 17.65 -21.28
CA LYS A 56 -16.17 16.47 -21.24
C LYS A 56 -15.51 15.31 -20.48
N THR A 57 -14.22 15.09 -20.69
CA THR A 57 -13.45 14.03 -20.03
C THR A 57 -13.27 14.30 -18.55
N LEU A 58 -12.94 15.54 -18.18
CA LEU A 58 -12.87 15.98 -16.78
C LEU A 58 -14.21 15.80 -16.05
N GLU A 59 -15.32 16.23 -16.67
CA GLU A 59 -16.68 16.05 -16.13
C GLU A 59 -17.03 14.57 -15.94
N ARG A 60 -16.69 13.70 -16.90
CA ARG A 60 -16.92 12.26 -16.79
C ARG A 60 -16.11 11.63 -15.66
N LEU A 61 -14.84 12.00 -15.51
CA LEU A 61 -14.00 11.55 -14.39
C LEU A 61 -14.59 12.00 -13.04
N ALA A 62 -15.15 13.22 -12.97
CA ALA A 62 -15.80 13.73 -11.76
C ALA A 62 -17.03 12.90 -11.33
N GLN A 63 -17.71 12.25 -12.28
CA GLN A 63 -18.82 11.34 -12.00
C GLN A 63 -18.37 9.94 -11.52
N LYS A 64 -17.09 9.58 -11.65
CA LYS A 64 -16.60 8.26 -11.24
C LYS A 64 -16.54 8.17 -9.71
N ASN A 65 -16.86 6.98 -9.18
CA ASN A 65 -16.82 6.71 -7.75
C ASN A 65 -15.38 6.74 -7.22
N SER A 66 -14.46 6.10 -7.94
CA SER A 66 -13.07 5.89 -7.54
C SER A 66 -12.12 6.72 -8.38
N VAL A 67 -11.88 7.96 -7.97
CA VAL A 67 -10.82 8.83 -8.50
C VAL A 67 -9.70 8.89 -7.46
N GLY A 68 -8.49 8.55 -7.87
CA GLY A 68 -7.31 8.56 -7.02
C GLY A 68 -6.26 9.53 -7.50
N PHE A 69 -5.32 9.81 -6.62
CA PHE A 69 -4.15 10.63 -6.90
C PHE A 69 -2.95 9.74 -7.23
N HIS A 70 -2.25 10.07 -8.31
CA HIS A 70 -1.12 9.30 -8.82
C HIS A 70 0.15 10.16 -8.92
N SER A 71 0.37 10.99 -7.90
CA SER A 71 1.39 12.06 -7.82
C SER A 71 1.16 13.28 -8.71
N THR A 72 1.93 14.33 -8.45
CA THR A 72 1.87 15.61 -9.15
C THR A 72 2.50 15.51 -10.51
N SER A 73 3.67 14.87 -10.60
CA SER A 73 4.54 14.88 -11.77
C SER A 73 5.00 13.50 -12.23
N HIS A 74 4.41 12.44 -11.67
CA HIS A 74 4.75 11.04 -11.97
C HIS A 74 6.23 10.73 -11.72
N SER A 75 6.99 10.56 -12.79
CA SER A 75 8.39 10.10 -12.79
C SER A 75 9.40 11.25 -12.98
N GLU A 76 8.99 12.51 -12.86
CA GLU A 76 9.94 13.63 -12.86
C GLU A 76 10.93 13.56 -11.68
N HIS A 77 12.20 13.76 -12.00
CA HIS A 77 13.35 13.57 -11.14
C HIS A 77 13.70 14.84 -10.31
N PRO A 78 14.09 14.68 -9.04
CA PRO A 78 14.15 13.42 -8.30
C PRO A 78 12.74 12.85 -8.07
N THR A 79 12.61 11.54 -8.22
CA THR A 79 11.35 10.83 -7.91
C THR A 79 11.00 10.96 -6.43
N ILE A 80 9.77 10.60 -6.06
CA ILE A 80 9.35 10.59 -4.66
C ILE A 80 10.26 9.68 -3.84
N ALA A 81 10.60 8.49 -4.35
CA ALA A 81 11.44 7.55 -3.62
C ALA A 81 12.88 8.07 -3.45
N GLU A 82 13.49 8.64 -4.48
CA GLU A 82 14.83 9.24 -4.37
C GLU A 82 14.87 10.38 -3.36
N GLU A 83 13.86 11.23 -3.35
CA GLU A 83 13.81 12.35 -2.42
C GLU A 83 13.53 11.89 -0.99
N MET A 84 12.58 10.96 -0.79
CA MET A 84 12.24 10.48 0.55
C MET A 84 13.34 9.62 1.17
N ALA A 85 14.17 8.96 0.37
CA ALA A 85 15.24 8.09 0.87
C ALA A 85 16.36 8.88 1.58
N GLU A 86 16.51 10.17 1.27
CA GLU A 86 17.53 11.06 1.83
C GLU A 86 17.05 11.85 3.06
N LEU A 87 15.80 11.64 3.51
CA LEU A 87 15.18 12.39 4.58
C LEU A 87 14.87 11.51 5.79
N ASP A 88 14.98 12.10 6.98
CA ASP A 88 14.39 11.53 8.19
C ASP A 88 12.86 11.38 8.00
N TYR A 89 12.25 10.37 8.62
CA TYR A 89 10.86 10.00 8.33
C TYR A 89 9.86 11.16 8.44
N GLU A 90 9.90 11.93 9.53
CA GLU A 90 8.96 13.05 9.75
C GLU A 90 9.18 14.21 8.77
N ASP A 91 10.44 14.51 8.44
CA ASP A 91 10.77 15.49 7.40
C ASP A 91 10.33 15.00 6.02
N GLY A 92 10.44 13.69 5.77
CA GLY A 92 9.92 13.05 4.57
C GLY A 92 8.40 13.13 4.47
N VAL A 93 7.64 12.90 5.55
CA VAL A 93 6.18 13.09 5.59
C VAL A 93 5.82 14.53 5.24
N ALA A 94 6.46 15.50 5.88
CA ALA A 94 6.23 16.92 5.61
C ALA A 94 6.59 17.28 4.15
N ARG A 95 7.70 16.74 3.63
CA ARG A 95 8.14 16.99 2.26
C ARG A 95 7.22 16.36 1.23
N PHE A 96 6.75 15.13 1.45
CA PHE A 96 5.76 14.45 0.61
C PHE A 96 4.51 15.32 0.48
N ILE A 97 3.96 15.79 1.61
CA ILE A 97 2.78 16.68 1.61
C ILE A 97 3.07 17.96 0.82
N ALA A 98 4.19 18.63 1.11
CA ALA A 98 4.55 19.87 0.44
C ALA A 98 4.74 19.69 -1.08
N ARG A 99 5.31 18.56 -1.50
CA ARG A 99 5.51 18.20 -2.91
C ARG A 99 4.20 17.92 -3.62
N GLU A 100 3.38 17.08 -3.01
CA GLU A 100 2.26 16.42 -3.69
C GLU A 100 0.94 17.17 -3.56
N LYS A 101 0.82 18.04 -2.55
CA LYS A 101 -0.40 18.82 -2.30
C LYS A 101 -0.84 19.65 -3.52
N VAL A 102 0.10 20.19 -4.29
CA VAL A 102 -0.24 20.97 -5.49
C VAL A 102 -0.95 20.12 -6.54
N GLY A 103 -0.50 18.89 -6.78
CA GLY A 103 -1.16 17.96 -7.69
C GLY A 103 -2.50 17.47 -7.15
N ILE A 104 -2.61 17.24 -5.84
CA ILE A 104 -3.86 16.86 -5.19
C ILE A 104 -4.90 17.98 -5.37
N ASP A 105 -4.51 19.23 -5.12
CA ASP A 105 -5.38 20.38 -5.31
C ASP A 105 -5.79 20.54 -6.79
N MET A 106 -4.88 20.30 -7.75
CA MET A 106 -5.22 20.28 -9.18
C MET A 106 -6.28 19.23 -9.53
N VAL A 107 -6.11 17.98 -9.09
CA VAL A 107 -7.10 16.91 -9.33
C VAL A 107 -8.43 17.25 -8.66
N LYS A 108 -8.38 17.79 -7.44
CA LYS A 108 -9.56 18.21 -6.69
C LYS A 108 -10.35 19.29 -7.43
N ASP A 109 -9.68 20.33 -7.89
CA ASP A 109 -10.31 21.52 -8.46
C ASP A 109 -10.82 21.29 -9.89
N LEU A 110 -10.10 20.46 -10.67
CA LEU A 110 -10.45 20.18 -12.07
C LEU A 110 -11.39 18.98 -12.24
N ILE A 111 -11.42 18.06 -11.27
CA ILE A 111 -12.16 16.80 -11.36
C ILE A 111 -13.00 16.57 -10.10
N LYS A 112 -12.37 16.11 -9.02
CA LYS A 112 -12.96 15.91 -7.68
C LYS A 112 -11.88 15.54 -6.68
N SER A 113 -12.17 15.69 -5.38
CA SER A 113 -11.26 15.23 -4.32
C SER A 113 -10.89 13.75 -4.54
N PRO A 114 -9.60 13.41 -4.67
CA PRO A 114 -9.17 12.02 -4.77
C PRO A 114 -9.42 11.30 -3.44
N VAL A 115 -9.74 10.00 -3.51
CA VAL A 115 -10.09 9.18 -2.33
C VAL A 115 -9.05 8.10 -2.01
N TYR A 116 -8.11 7.86 -2.91
CA TYR A 116 -7.01 6.93 -2.73
C TYR A 116 -5.73 7.48 -3.37
N PHE A 117 -4.58 6.95 -2.93
CA PHE A 117 -3.29 7.18 -3.56
C PHE A 117 -2.77 5.88 -4.17
N THR A 118 -2.10 5.99 -5.31
CA THR A 118 -1.36 4.89 -5.93
C THR A 118 0.00 5.41 -6.38
N GLN A 119 1.06 4.64 -6.11
CA GLN A 119 2.43 5.07 -6.30
C GLN A 119 2.80 5.15 -7.80
N PRO A 120 3.37 6.26 -8.30
CA PRO A 120 3.76 6.42 -9.70
C PRO A 120 4.99 5.59 -10.02
N GLY A 121 5.04 4.88 -11.16
CA GLY A 121 6.26 4.22 -11.65
C GLY A 121 6.99 3.32 -10.63
N GLY A 122 6.27 2.69 -9.71
CA GLY A 122 6.85 1.90 -8.63
C GLY A 122 7.49 2.71 -7.49
N ASN A 123 7.31 4.03 -7.41
CA ASN A 123 7.86 4.90 -6.36
C ASN A 123 7.12 4.74 -5.01
N TRP A 124 7.13 3.54 -4.43
CA TRP A 124 6.52 3.30 -3.13
C TRP A 124 7.39 3.91 -2.02
N VAL A 125 6.75 4.65 -1.10
CA VAL A 125 7.43 5.27 0.05
C VAL A 125 6.62 5.07 1.34
N PRO A 126 7.26 4.73 2.48
CA PRO A 126 6.58 4.54 3.76
C PRO A 126 5.99 5.83 4.32
N GLN A 127 6.59 6.99 4.03
CA GLN A 127 6.12 8.30 4.47
C GLN A 127 4.72 8.63 3.93
N ALA A 128 4.30 8.00 2.81
CA ALA A 128 2.95 8.14 2.31
C ALA A 128 1.90 7.68 3.34
N VAL A 129 2.20 6.67 4.17
CA VAL A 129 1.25 6.14 5.16
C VAL A 129 0.73 7.23 6.09
N ASP A 130 1.62 7.99 6.74
CA ASP A 130 1.18 9.09 7.63
C ASP A 130 0.73 10.33 6.84
N ALA A 131 1.37 10.62 5.70
CA ALA A 131 1.00 11.78 4.87
C ALA A 131 -0.44 11.68 4.33
N LEU A 132 -0.86 10.50 3.89
CA LEU A 132 -2.17 10.27 3.30
C LEU A 132 -3.32 10.48 4.29
N SER A 133 -3.09 10.16 5.57
CA SER A 133 -4.04 10.45 6.65
C SER A 133 -4.28 11.96 6.78
N LEU A 134 -3.19 12.75 6.75
CA LEU A 134 -3.24 14.22 6.79
C LEU A 134 -3.84 14.85 5.52
N LEU A 135 -3.77 14.14 4.39
CA LEU A 135 -4.32 14.56 3.10
C LEU A 135 -5.76 14.08 2.86
N ASN A 136 -6.39 13.40 3.83
CA ASN A 136 -7.73 12.81 3.73
C ASN A 136 -7.89 11.77 2.60
N MET A 137 -6.84 10.98 2.36
CA MET A 137 -6.86 9.85 1.41
C MET A 137 -6.60 8.54 2.15
N PRO A 138 -7.65 7.90 2.73
CA PRO A 138 -7.47 6.78 3.67
C PRO A 138 -7.06 5.44 3.02
N ILE A 139 -6.85 5.41 1.70
CA ILE A 139 -6.58 4.20 0.92
C ILE A 139 -5.24 4.37 0.20
N PHE A 140 -4.31 3.46 0.45
CA PHE A 140 -3.10 3.29 -0.34
C PHE A 140 -3.26 2.04 -1.21
N PHE A 141 -3.49 2.25 -2.51
CA PHE A 141 -3.76 1.20 -3.48
C PHE A 141 -2.55 0.93 -4.36
N SER A 142 -1.72 -0.04 -3.98
CA SER A 142 -0.52 -0.43 -4.69
C SER A 142 -0.71 -1.77 -5.44
N ASP A 143 0.07 -1.94 -6.50
CA ASP A 143 0.37 -3.28 -7.00
C ASP A 143 1.35 -3.99 -6.05
N SER A 144 1.36 -5.31 -6.10
CA SER A 144 2.25 -6.12 -5.26
C SER A 144 3.69 -6.17 -5.76
N TRP A 145 3.98 -5.72 -6.98
CA TRP A 145 5.31 -5.89 -7.58
C TRP A 145 6.31 -4.90 -7.03
N ASN A 146 5.93 -3.63 -6.89
CA ASN A 146 6.80 -2.60 -6.29
C ASN A 146 6.19 -1.99 -5.03
N SER A 147 5.75 -2.85 -4.12
CA SER A 147 5.31 -2.50 -2.76
C SER A 147 6.17 -3.23 -1.76
N TYR A 148 6.75 -2.51 -0.80
CA TYR A 148 7.47 -3.13 0.32
C TYR A 148 6.56 -4.01 1.17
N LEU A 149 5.26 -3.76 1.18
CA LEU A 149 4.29 -4.57 1.93
C LEU A 149 3.70 -5.66 1.03
N ASP A 150 3.76 -6.91 1.50
CA ASP A 150 3.05 -8.05 0.92
C ASP A 150 1.81 -8.35 1.75
N THR A 151 0.63 -7.93 1.26
CA THR A 151 -0.62 -8.10 2.02
C THR A 151 -1.41 -9.35 1.61
N ALA A 152 -0.76 -10.35 0.99
CA ALA A 152 -1.35 -11.66 0.67
C ALA A 152 -2.72 -11.58 -0.05
N ARG A 153 -2.93 -10.59 -0.92
CA ARG A 153 -4.18 -10.34 -1.69
C ARG A 153 -5.38 -9.85 -0.87
N GLN A 154 -5.17 -9.57 0.42
CA GLN A 154 -6.18 -9.02 1.33
C GLN A 154 -5.78 -7.61 1.78
N PRO A 155 -6.74 -6.78 2.21
CA PRO A 155 -6.40 -5.48 2.77
C PRO A 155 -5.80 -5.63 4.17
N MET A 156 -4.89 -4.73 4.50
CA MET A 156 -4.37 -4.58 5.86
C MET A 156 -4.43 -3.12 6.28
N TRP A 157 -4.63 -2.89 7.56
CA TRP A 157 -4.40 -1.59 8.16
C TRP A 157 -2.91 -1.44 8.46
N ILE A 158 -2.33 -0.30 8.08
CA ILE A 158 -1.02 0.17 8.50
C ILE A 158 -1.18 1.60 9.03
N GLU A 159 -0.82 1.80 10.30
CA GLU A 159 -1.24 2.97 11.06
C GLU A 159 -2.76 3.21 10.91
N ASP A 160 -3.17 4.30 10.25
CA ASP A 160 -4.57 4.68 10.00
C ASP A 160 -5.03 4.44 8.55
N ILE A 161 -4.19 3.81 7.71
CA ILE A 161 -4.42 3.65 6.28
C ILE A 161 -4.81 2.22 5.96
N VAL A 162 -5.82 2.05 5.10
CA VAL A 162 -6.07 0.77 4.43
C VAL A 162 -5.08 0.63 3.30
N HIS A 163 -4.15 -0.30 3.44
CA HIS A 163 -3.20 -0.67 2.40
C HIS A 163 -3.69 -1.88 1.62
N TRP A 164 -3.63 -1.76 0.30
CA TRP A 164 -3.90 -2.82 -0.66
C TRP A 164 -2.66 -3.04 -1.50
N SER A 165 -2.13 -4.26 -1.49
CA SER A 165 -1.00 -4.69 -2.31
C SER A 165 -1.46 -5.86 -3.18
N LEU A 166 -2.11 -5.58 -4.31
CA LEU A 166 -2.76 -6.63 -5.10
C LEU A 166 -1.87 -7.19 -6.21
N PRO A 167 -1.96 -8.50 -6.48
CA PRO A 167 -1.36 -9.08 -7.67
C PRO A 167 -2.06 -8.51 -8.91
N VAL A 168 -1.27 -8.24 -9.92
CA VAL A 168 -1.74 -7.74 -11.21
C VAL A 168 -1.81 -8.92 -12.20
N LEU A 169 -2.99 -9.15 -12.78
CA LEU A 169 -3.29 -10.24 -13.71
C LEU A 169 -3.48 -9.72 -15.13
N ASN A 170 -2.39 -9.33 -15.77
CA ASN A 170 -2.32 -9.07 -17.20
C ASN A 170 -0.89 -9.34 -17.70
N PRO A 171 -0.70 -9.64 -19.00
CA PRO A 171 0.62 -9.78 -19.58
C PRO A 171 1.45 -8.49 -19.43
N LYS A 172 2.77 -8.61 -19.52
CA LYS A 172 3.70 -7.48 -19.44
C LYS A 172 4.53 -7.35 -20.72
N PRO A 173 4.43 -6.23 -21.46
CA PRO A 173 3.41 -5.17 -21.34
C PRO A 173 2.02 -5.66 -21.79
N PHE A 174 0.94 -5.03 -21.30
CA PHE A 174 -0.43 -5.40 -21.67
C PHE A 174 -0.96 -4.58 -22.83
N ALA A 175 -1.46 -3.38 -22.58
CA ALA A 175 -2.16 -2.57 -23.59
C ALA A 175 -1.26 -2.23 -24.78
N MET A 176 0.05 -2.08 -24.57
CA MET A 176 1.04 -1.80 -25.63
C MET A 176 1.16 -2.94 -26.67
N LYS A 177 0.73 -4.15 -26.30
CA LYS A 177 0.79 -5.35 -27.13
C LYS A 177 -0.58 -5.80 -27.64
N LEU A 178 -1.65 -5.08 -27.35
CA LEU A 178 -2.95 -5.36 -27.94
C LEU A 178 -2.94 -5.07 -29.46
N PRO A 179 -3.59 -5.91 -30.28
CA PRO A 179 -4.40 -7.07 -29.91
C PRO A 179 -3.62 -8.40 -29.77
N ASP A 180 -2.30 -8.43 -30.04
CA ASP A 180 -1.49 -9.66 -30.13
C ASP A 180 -1.53 -10.54 -28.87
N ASN A 181 -1.66 -9.94 -27.68
CA ASN A 181 -1.71 -10.63 -26.40
C ASN A 181 -3.12 -10.75 -25.79
N LEU A 182 -4.17 -10.51 -26.58
CA LEU A 182 -5.56 -10.52 -26.10
C LEU A 182 -5.95 -11.87 -25.49
N ASP A 183 -5.68 -12.97 -26.19
CA ASP A 183 -6.05 -14.32 -25.74
C ASP A 183 -5.34 -14.69 -24.44
N GLU A 184 -4.05 -14.37 -24.31
CA GLU A 184 -3.28 -14.56 -23.08
C GLU A 184 -3.88 -13.75 -21.92
N ALA A 185 -4.21 -12.48 -22.16
CA ALA A 185 -4.80 -11.62 -21.14
C ALA A 185 -6.17 -12.14 -20.67
N ILE A 186 -7.00 -12.64 -21.58
CA ILE A 186 -8.29 -13.27 -21.24
C ILE A 186 -8.07 -14.53 -20.40
N GLN A 187 -7.16 -15.40 -20.83
CA GLN A 187 -6.89 -16.66 -20.16
C GLN A 187 -6.46 -16.48 -18.70
N LEU A 188 -5.64 -15.46 -18.41
CA LEU A 188 -5.24 -15.14 -17.03
C LEU A 188 -6.44 -14.85 -16.12
N ILE A 189 -7.46 -14.15 -16.62
CA ILE A 189 -8.66 -13.83 -15.83
C ILE A 189 -9.60 -15.03 -15.73
N GLU A 190 -9.72 -15.85 -16.78
CA GLU A 190 -10.52 -17.08 -16.75
C GLU A 190 -10.00 -18.09 -15.72
N GLN A 191 -8.70 -18.09 -15.46
CA GLN A 191 -8.06 -18.96 -14.46
C GLN A 191 -8.21 -18.45 -13.02
N ALA A 192 -8.41 -17.14 -12.82
CA ALA A 192 -8.43 -16.54 -11.48
C ALA A 192 -9.44 -17.18 -10.50
N PRO A 193 -10.68 -17.53 -10.87
CA PRO A 193 -11.63 -18.21 -9.97
C PRO A 193 -11.20 -19.63 -9.54
N GLN A 194 -10.24 -20.24 -10.23
CA GLN A 194 -9.69 -21.55 -9.89
C GLN A 194 -8.47 -21.43 -8.98
N ASP A 195 -7.67 -20.38 -9.18
CA ASP A 195 -6.38 -20.19 -8.51
C ASP A 195 -6.48 -19.39 -7.20
N LEU A 196 -7.54 -18.60 -7.03
CA LEU A 196 -7.69 -17.66 -5.91
C LEU A 196 -8.82 -18.07 -4.96
N ALA A 197 -8.65 -17.73 -3.69
CA ALA A 197 -9.65 -18.03 -2.67
C ALA A 197 -10.82 -17.02 -2.71
N PRO A 198 -12.01 -17.38 -2.19
CA PRO A 198 -13.08 -16.42 -2.04
C PRO A 198 -12.66 -15.22 -1.17
N GLN A 199 -13.11 -14.02 -1.54
CA GLN A 199 -12.72 -12.73 -0.92
C GLN A 199 -11.26 -12.28 -1.16
N ASP A 200 -10.44 -13.07 -1.85
CA ASP A 200 -9.20 -12.55 -2.41
C ASP A 200 -9.51 -11.44 -3.43
N ALA A 201 -8.54 -10.57 -3.64
CA ALA A 201 -8.61 -9.54 -4.66
C ALA A 201 -7.42 -9.62 -5.62
N PHE A 202 -7.66 -9.31 -6.88
CA PHE A 202 -6.62 -9.09 -7.88
C PHE A 202 -6.93 -7.81 -8.66
N MET A 203 -5.94 -7.28 -9.39
CA MET A 203 -6.17 -6.14 -10.27
C MET A 203 -5.74 -6.42 -11.72
N VAL A 204 -6.33 -5.69 -12.65
CA VAL A 204 -5.85 -5.48 -14.01
C VAL A 204 -5.37 -4.04 -14.09
N MET A 205 -4.16 -3.83 -14.61
CA MET A 205 -3.57 -2.50 -14.75
C MET A 205 -3.47 -2.11 -16.22
N VAL A 206 -3.93 -0.90 -16.54
CA VAL A 206 -3.95 -0.38 -17.91
C VAL A 206 -3.52 1.08 -17.91
N HIS A 207 -2.57 1.43 -18.77
CA HIS A 207 -2.22 2.82 -19.02
C HIS A 207 -2.85 3.24 -20.35
N PRO A 208 -3.77 4.23 -20.39
CA PRO A 208 -4.39 4.65 -21.65
C PRO A 208 -3.37 5.03 -22.74
N THR A 209 -2.22 5.62 -22.37
CA THR A 209 -1.14 5.97 -23.31
C THR A 209 -0.60 4.76 -24.10
N GLU A 210 -0.61 3.55 -23.51
CA GLU A 210 -0.10 2.35 -24.17
C GLU A 210 -0.97 1.90 -25.35
N LEU A 211 -2.24 2.30 -25.41
CA LEU A 211 -3.12 2.00 -26.54
C LEU A 211 -2.75 2.79 -27.81
N VAL A 212 -2.02 3.91 -27.65
CA VAL A 212 -1.70 4.83 -28.75
C VAL A 212 -0.21 4.97 -29.03
N THR A 213 0.65 4.44 -28.16
CA THR A 213 2.12 4.55 -28.26
C THR A 213 2.79 3.21 -28.55
N THR A 214 4.01 3.28 -29.11
CA THR A 214 4.90 2.12 -29.35
C THR A 214 6.05 2.03 -28.34
N LYS A 215 6.23 3.05 -27.51
CA LYS A 215 7.16 3.08 -26.37
C LYS A 215 6.50 3.80 -25.21
N PHE A 216 6.71 3.30 -24.00
CA PHE A 216 6.16 3.90 -22.78
C PHE A 216 6.77 5.27 -22.53
N TRP A 217 5.95 6.25 -22.14
CA TRP A 217 6.34 7.65 -22.04
C TRP A 217 7.40 7.92 -20.98
N ASP A 218 7.41 7.16 -19.87
CA ASP A 218 8.47 7.26 -18.86
C ASP A 218 9.83 6.94 -19.46
N ALA A 219 9.91 5.89 -20.26
CA ALA A 219 11.13 5.50 -20.96
C ALA A 219 11.53 6.50 -22.08
N VAL A 220 10.71 7.50 -22.39
CA VAL A 220 11.09 8.56 -23.33
C VAL A 220 11.73 9.74 -22.60
N ASN A 221 11.34 9.97 -21.34
CA ASN A 221 11.56 11.23 -20.63
C ASN A 221 12.32 11.14 -19.31
N PHE A 222 12.31 10.00 -18.63
CA PHE A 222 12.76 9.88 -17.25
C PHE A 222 13.77 8.75 -17.01
N GLU A 223 14.38 8.20 -18.06
CA GLU A 223 15.30 7.06 -17.95
C GLU A 223 16.54 7.40 -17.09
N LEU A 224 17.01 6.41 -16.31
CA LEU A 224 18.29 6.41 -15.60
C LEU A 224 18.47 7.53 -14.57
N GLY A 225 17.43 7.85 -13.79
CA GLY A 225 17.57 8.83 -12.71
C GLY A 225 17.55 10.30 -13.19
N ALA A 226 17.06 10.58 -14.39
CA ALA A 226 17.14 11.92 -14.96
C ALA A 226 15.88 12.31 -15.73
N THR A 227 15.48 13.57 -15.62
CA THR A 227 14.45 14.17 -16.47
C THR A 227 15.07 14.87 -17.66
N ASN A 228 14.56 14.59 -18.87
CA ASN A 228 14.94 15.34 -20.06
C ASN A 228 14.68 16.84 -19.87
N ALA A 229 15.66 17.68 -20.23
CA ALA A 229 15.53 19.14 -20.17
C ALA A 229 14.33 19.67 -20.99
N THR A 230 13.89 18.92 -22.00
CA THR A 230 12.65 19.17 -22.73
C THR A 230 11.92 17.85 -22.89
N LEU A 231 10.71 17.78 -22.34
CA LEU A 231 9.87 16.59 -22.44
C LEU A 231 9.44 16.37 -23.90
N ARG A 232 9.41 15.11 -24.31
CA ARG A 232 9.09 14.68 -25.67
C ARG A 232 7.88 13.76 -25.64
N LYS A 233 7.00 13.89 -26.64
CA LYS A 233 5.90 12.96 -26.85
C LYS A 233 6.43 11.55 -27.08
N ALA A 234 5.70 10.56 -26.57
CA ALA A 234 6.00 9.17 -26.87
C ALA A 234 5.73 8.86 -28.36
N PRO A 235 6.55 8.00 -29.00
CA PRO A 235 6.30 7.57 -30.37
C PRO A 235 4.93 6.90 -30.52
N LEU A 236 4.14 7.37 -31.47
CA LEU A 236 2.78 6.88 -31.70
C LEU A 236 2.78 5.59 -32.53
N ARG A 237 1.73 4.80 -32.31
CA ARG A 237 1.29 3.75 -33.23
C ARG A 237 0.77 4.36 -34.54
N CYS A 238 0.79 3.60 -35.62
CA CYS A 238 0.07 4.02 -36.81
C CYS A 238 -1.45 3.99 -36.56
N ILE A 239 -2.22 4.71 -37.37
CA ILE A 239 -3.68 4.83 -37.19
C ILE A 239 -4.36 3.46 -37.14
N GLN A 240 -3.95 2.53 -38.01
CA GLN A 240 -4.48 1.17 -38.07
C GLN A 240 -4.22 0.41 -36.77
N ASP A 241 -2.97 0.39 -36.30
CA ASP A 241 -2.61 -0.33 -35.06
C ASP A 241 -3.32 0.24 -33.82
N ARG A 242 -3.61 1.55 -33.79
CA ARG A 242 -4.41 2.16 -32.71
C ARG A 242 -5.85 1.62 -32.71
N HIS A 243 -6.48 1.54 -33.90
CA HIS A 243 -7.82 0.98 -34.01
C HIS A 243 -7.87 -0.49 -33.59
N GLU A 244 -6.86 -1.28 -33.97
CA GLU A 244 -6.75 -2.68 -33.57
C GLU A 244 -6.52 -2.83 -32.06
N ALA A 245 -5.69 -1.98 -31.45
CA ALA A 245 -5.49 -1.96 -30.00
C ALA A 245 -6.77 -1.59 -29.23
N TYR A 246 -7.48 -0.57 -29.71
CA TYR A 246 -8.76 -0.14 -29.16
C TYR A 246 -9.80 -1.27 -29.23
N GLU A 247 -9.95 -1.90 -30.39
CA GLU A 247 -10.87 -3.02 -30.54
C GLU A 247 -10.46 -4.22 -29.66
N GLY A 248 -9.16 -4.52 -29.57
CA GLY A 248 -8.64 -5.52 -28.65
C GLY A 248 -9.00 -5.24 -27.18
N PHE A 249 -8.84 -4.00 -26.72
CA PHE A 249 -9.23 -3.59 -25.37
C PHE A 249 -10.75 -3.71 -25.15
N ARG A 250 -11.56 -3.29 -26.12
CA ARG A 250 -13.02 -3.42 -26.07
C ARG A 250 -13.43 -4.89 -25.95
N GLN A 251 -12.83 -5.77 -26.75
CA GLN A 251 -13.07 -7.21 -26.71
C GLN A 251 -12.67 -7.82 -25.38
N TYR A 252 -11.52 -7.41 -24.84
CA TYR A 252 -11.06 -7.81 -23.52
C TYR A 252 -12.09 -7.48 -22.44
N ILE A 253 -12.50 -6.21 -22.32
CA ILE A 253 -13.48 -5.77 -21.32
C ILE A 253 -14.82 -6.50 -21.47
N ARG A 254 -15.30 -6.65 -22.73
CA ARG A 254 -16.54 -7.39 -23.03
C ARG A 254 -16.47 -8.82 -22.52
N HIS A 255 -15.34 -9.50 -22.68
CA HIS A 255 -15.15 -10.90 -22.31
C HIS A 255 -15.03 -11.06 -20.80
N ILE A 256 -14.11 -10.33 -20.15
CA ILE A 256 -13.83 -10.52 -18.72
C ILE A 256 -15.04 -10.20 -17.83
N ARG A 257 -15.93 -9.29 -18.27
CA ARG A 257 -17.18 -8.98 -17.58
C ARG A 257 -18.09 -10.21 -17.42
N GLN A 258 -18.01 -11.15 -18.37
CA GLN A 258 -18.90 -12.32 -18.43
C GLN A 258 -18.37 -13.51 -17.61
N ILE A 259 -17.15 -13.42 -17.08
CA ILE A 259 -16.53 -14.50 -16.31
C ILE A 259 -17.25 -14.64 -14.97
N ALA A 260 -17.85 -15.82 -14.75
CA ALA A 260 -18.54 -16.13 -13.52
C ALA A 260 -17.56 -16.30 -12.35
N GLY A 261 -18.01 -15.95 -11.14
CA GLY A 261 -17.20 -16.09 -9.92
C GLY A 261 -16.32 -14.88 -9.60
N ILE A 262 -16.32 -13.85 -10.46
CA ILE A 262 -15.63 -12.57 -10.24
C ILE A 262 -16.66 -11.46 -10.04
N GLU A 263 -16.53 -10.73 -8.94
CA GLU A 263 -17.21 -9.47 -8.70
C GLU A 263 -16.27 -8.35 -9.10
N TRP A 264 -16.56 -7.71 -10.23
CA TRP A 264 -15.85 -6.50 -10.63
C TRP A 264 -16.27 -5.34 -9.74
N ILE A 265 -15.30 -4.65 -9.13
CA ILE A 265 -15.53 -3.56 -8.18
C ILE A 265 -14.38 -2.54 -8.22
N ASP A 266 -14.67 -1.28 -7.91
CA ASP A 266 -13.65 -0.24 -7.74
C ASP A 266 -13.09 -0.21 -6.30
N ILE A 267 -11.87 0.31 -6.12
CA ILE A 267 -11.17 0.23 -4.83
C ILE A 267 -11.86 1.03 -3.73
N ALA A 268 -12.50 2.15 -4.07
CA ALA A 268 -13.23 2.96 -3.09
C ALA A 268 -14.46 2.21 -2.57
N SER A 269 -15.23 1.59 -3.47
CA SER A 269 -16.37 0.73 -3.11
C SER A 269 -15.94 -0.49 -2.29
N LEU A 270 -14.86 -1.17 -2.68
CA LEU A 270 -14.36 -2.34 -1.95
C LEU A 270 -13.85 -1.97 -0.56
N SER A 271 -13.08 -0.88 -0.45
CA SER A 271 -12.60 -0.37 0.83
C SER A 271 -13.73 0.11 1.73
N GLY A 272 -14.82 0.63 1.16
CA GLY A 272 -16.04 0.97 1.91
C GLY A 272 -16.73 -0.22 2.59
N ARG A 273 -16.39 -1.46 2.19
CA ARG A 273 -16.87 -2.69 2.84
C ARG A 273 -16.00 -3.14 4.00
N ILE A 274 -14.87 -2.47 4.27
CA ILE A 274 -14.00 -2.80 5.40
C ILE A 274 -14.60 -2.23 6.69
N GLN A 275 -14.47 -2.98 7.79
CA GLN A 275 -14.83 -2.50 9.12
C GLN A 275 -13.90 -1.35 9.53
N PRO A 276 -14.42 -0.25 10.10
CA PRO A 276 -13.59 0.83 10.59
C PRO A 276 -12.50 0.32 11.54
N LEU A 277 -11.31 0.94 11.46
CA LEU A 277 -10.21 0.63 12.37
C LEU A 277 -10.65 0.91 13.81
N THR A 278 -10.72 -0.14 14.64
CA THR A 278 -11.01 -0.02 16.07
C THR A 278 -9.95 -0.72 16.90
N PRO A 279 -9.44 -0.11 17.98
CA PRO A 279 -8.55 -0.79 18.91
C PRO A 279 -9.23 -2.04 19.50
N PRO A 280 -8.53 -3.19 19.57
CA PRO A 280 -9.12 -4.40 20.12
C PRO A 280 -9.34 -4.26 21.64
N ALA A 281 -10.19 -5.12 22.21
CA ALA A 281 -10.31 -5.30 23.66
C ALA A 281 -9.23 -6.25 24.16
N LEU A 282 -8.58 -5.87 25.27
CA LEU A 282 -7.56 -6.65 25.97
C LEU A 282 -8.02 -8.09 26.20
N SER A 283 -7.31 -9.04 25.57
CA SER A 283 -7.53 -10.47 25.76
C SER A 283 -6.99 -10.95 27.12
N ASP A 284 -7.39 -12.14 27.54
CA ASP A 284 -6.80 -12.78 28.72
C ASP A 284 -5.34 -13.18 28.47
N PRO A 285 -4.50 -13.24 29.52
CA PRO A 285 -3.09 -13.56 29.39
C PRO A 285 -2.82 -14.90 28.68
N GLN A 286 -3.61 -15.93 28.96
CA GLN A 286 -3.36 -17.26 28.45
C GLN A 286 -3.61 -17.33 26.93
N THR A 287 -4.69 -16.72 26.47
CA THR A 287 -4.99 -16.60 25.04
C THR A 287 -3.92 -15.79 24.32
N LEU A 288 -3.56 -14.62 24.86
CA LEU A 288 -2.53 -13.75 24.27
C LEU A 288 -1.19 -14.47 24.13
N LEU A 289 -0.71 -15.13 25.20
CA LEU A 289 0.53 -15.91 25.18
C LEU A 289 0.47 -17.07 24.19
N THR A 290 -0.66 -17.76 24.11
CA THR A 290 -0.84 -18.89 23.18
C THR A 290 -0.71 -18.42 21.73
N ILE A 291 -1.31 -17.28 21.40
CA ILE A 291 -1.21 -16.68 20.06
C ILE A 291 0.23 -16.25 19.76
N ILE A 292 0.86 -15.48 20.65
CA ILE A 292 2.24 -14.99 20.44
C ILE A 292 3.24 -16.15 20.35
N THR A 293 3.10 -17.18 21.21
CA THR A 293 4.01 -18.33 21.20
C THR A 293 3.86 -19.16 19.92
N ARG A 294 2.64 -19.27 19.39
CA ARG A 294 2.35 -20.08 18.20
C ARG A 294 2.67 -19.36 16.89
N TYR A 295 2.40 -18.07 16.82
CA TYR A 295 2.42 -17.29 15.57
C TYR A 295 3.44 -16.14 15.58
N GLY A 296 4.16 -15.93 16.68
CA GLY A 296 5.06 -14.79 16.85
C GLY A 296 4.34 -13.48 17.10
N LEU A 297 5.12 -12.40 17.13
CA LEU A 297 4.64 -11.03 17.25
C LEU A 297 4.31 -10.50 15.85
N GLY A 298 3.03 -10.42 15.51
CA GLY A 298 2.56 -9.99 14.21
C GLY A 298 1.05 -9.88 14.11
N PRO A 299 0.51 -9.56 12.92
CA PRO A 299 -0.93 -9.48 12.68
C PRO A 299 -1.65 -10.78 13.08
N ALA A 300 -2.62 -10.71 13.98
CA ALA A 300 -3.42 -11.87 14.39
C ALA A 300 -4.89 -11.51 14.60
N ILE A 301 -5.75 -12.53 14.58
CA ILE A 301 -7.16 -12.40 14.98
C ILE A 301 -7.35 -13.09 16.33
N ILE A 302 -7.85 -12.35 17.32
CA ILE A 302 -8.19 -12.87 18.65
C ILE A 302 -9.64 -12.50 18.94
N HIS A 303 -10.50 -13.49 19.13
CA HIS A 303 -11.95 -13.28 19.35
C HIS A 303 -12.57 -12.32 18.32
N ASP A 304 -12.32 -12.60 17.04
CA ASP A 304 -12.79 -11.83 15.88
C ASP A 304 -12.27 -10.38 15.77
N GLN A 305 -11.31 -9.99 16.62
CA GLN A 305 -10.69 -8.67 16.57
C GLN A 305 -9.24 -8.77 16.10
N SER A 306 -8.85 -7.87 15.21
CA SER A 306 -7.47 -7.83 14.72
C SER A 306 -6.52 -7.12 15.68
N TYR A 307 -5.38 -7.77 15.93
CA TYR A 307 -4.26 -7.27 16.70
C TYR A 307 -3.06 -7.08 15.80
N SER A 308 -2.34 -5.97 15.98
CA SER A 308 -0.98 -5.78 15.50
C SER A 308 0.06 -6.23 16.54
N ALA A 309 1.34 -6.25 16.13
CA ALA A 309 2.45 -6.45 17.06
C ALA A 309 2.49 -5.37 18.17
N ALA A 310 2.23 -4.11 17.81
CA ALA A 310 2.13 -3.02 18.78
C ALA A 310 0.97 -3.22 19.76
N ASP A 311 -0.21 -3.64 19.28
CA ASP A 311 -1.37 -3.95 20.14
C ASP A 311 -1.02 -5.06 21.15
N MET A 312 -0.31 -6.11 20.71
CA MET A 312 0.11 -7.21 21.58
C MET A 312 1.08 -6.76 22.68
N VAL A 313 2.05 -5.89 22.37
CA VAL A 313 2.98 -5.34 23.35
C VAL A 313 2.25 -4.47 24.38
N VAL A 314 1.34 -3.61 23.93
CA VAL A 314 0.51 -2.77 24.82
C VAL A 314 -0.39 -3.65 25.70
N ALA A 315 -0.96 -4.72 25.14
CA ALA A 315 -1.76 -5.67 25.91
C ALA A 315 -0.93 -6.35 27.01
N LEU A 316 0.29 -6.80 26.72
CA LEU A 316 1.22 -7.33 27.73
C LEU A 316 1.52 -6.29 28.81
N ALA A 317 1.74 -5.03 28.44
CA ALA A 317 2.05 -3.96 29.38
C ALA A 317 0.88 -3.69 30.32
N LEU A 318 -0.33 -3.57 29.79
CA LEU A 318 -1.55 -3.39 30.58
C LEU A 318 -1.79 -4.55 31.56
N LEU A 319 -1.57 -5.80 31.15
CA LEU A 319 -1.66 -6.95 32.05
C LEU A 319 -0.61 -6.87 33.18
N MET A 320 0.61 -6.43 32.87
CA MET A 320 1.67 -6.23 33.87
C MET A 320 1.34 -5.11 34.86
N THR A 321 0.57 -4.10 34.46
CA THR A 321 0.06 -3.04 35.34
C THR A 321 -1.22 -3.42 36.10
N GLY A 322 -1.75 -4.63 35.88
CA GLY A 322 -2.94 -5.15 36.57
C GLY A 322 -4.29 -4.78 35.91
N ALA A 323 -4.29 -4.39 34.64
CA ALA A 323 -5.53 -4.18 33.88
C ALA A 323 -6.30 -5.49 33.70
N THR A 324 -7.63 -5.40 33.63
CA THR A 324 -8.51 -6.55 33.48
C THR A 324 -8.89 -6.79 32.02
N PRO A 325 -8.98 -8.06 31.57
CA PRO A 325 -9.47 -8.39 30.23
C PRO A 325 -10.83 -7.76 29.90
N GLY A 326 -11.05 -7.45 28.62
CA GLY A 326 -12.26 -6.81 28.11
C GLY A 326 -12.18 -5.27 28.01
N GLN A 327 -11.23 -4.63 28.68
CA GLN A 327 -10.96 -3.19 28.48
C GLN A 327 -10.45 -2.94 27.04
N ARG A 328 -10.93 -1.90 26.37
CA ARG A 328 -10.38 -1.46 25.08
C ARG A 328 -8.93 -1.02 25.22
N LEU A 329 -8.06 -1.51 24.35
CA LEU A 329 -6.70 -0.99 24.22
C LEU A 329 -6.75 0.46 23.73
N PRO A 330 -5.74 1.28 24.06
CA PRO A 330 -5.55 2.54 23.35
C PRO A 330 -5.22 2.27 21.88
N HIS A 331 -5.56 3.20 20.99
CA HIS A 331 -5.03 3.17 19.63
C HIS A 331 -3.52 3.35 19.71
N VAL A 332 -2.77 2.42 19.12
CA VAL A 332 -1.30 2.43 19.13
C VAL A 332 -0.77 2.32 17.71
N LYS A 333 0.13 3.25 17.40
CA LYS A 333 0.91 3.32 16.17
C LYS A 333 2.29 2.72 16.35
N ALA A 334 2.97 2.49 15.23
CA ALA A 334 4.36 2.05 15.23
C ALA A 334 5.27 2.99 16.05
N PRO A 335 6.38 2.48 16.60
CA PRO A 335 7.32 3.31 17.33
C PRO A 335 7.88 4.42 16.45
N ALA A 336 8.22 5.57 17.04
CA ALA A 336 8.74 6.73 16.31
C ALA A 336 10.10 6.45 15.63
N GLN A 337 10.90 5.57 16.23
CA GLN A 337 12.15 5.07 15.66
C GLN A 337 12.26 3.59 15.98
N TRP A 338 12.79 2.82 15.04
CA TRP A 338 13.08 1.41 15.27
C TRP A 338 14.17 0.94 14.31
N GLY A 339 15.17 0.25 14.85
CA GLY A 339 16.24 -0.31 14.05
C GLY A 339 16.68 -1.61 14.70
N SER A 340 16.17 -2.74 14.23
CA SER A 340 16.65 -4.04 14.70
C SER A 340 18.05 -4.32 14.13
N GLN A 341 19.08 -3.71 14.70
CA GLN A 341 20.47 -4.13 14.42
C GLN A 341 20.78 -5.49 15.05
N ARG A 342 19.94 -5.97 15.96
CA ARG A 342 20.04 -7.31 16.55
C ARG A 342 19.17 -8.25 15.74
N LEU A 343 19.79 -8.97 14.81
CA LEU A 343 19.27 -10.28 14.41
C LEU A 343 18.98 -11.03 15.71
N PHE A 344 17.72 -11.36 15.97
CA PHE A 344 17.30 -12.23 17.09
C PHE A 344 17.74 -13.68 16.83
N ASN A 345 19.03 -13.87 16.52
CA ASN A 345 19.67 -15.16 16.36
C ASN A 345 20.21 -15.60 17.71
N GLY A 346 19.31 -16.08 18.56
CA GLY A 346 19.64 -17.02 19.65
C GLY A 346 20.61 -16.52 20.72
N GLN A 347 20.77 -15.21 20.95
CA GLN A 347 21.48 -14.73 22.14
C GLN A 347 20.61 -14.91 23.38
N GLU A 348 21.19 -15.46 24.45
CA GLU A 348 20.56 -15.54 25.77
C GLU A 348 20.15 -14.14 26.23
N MET A 349 18.84 -13.93 26.32
CA MET A 349 18.29 -12.70 26.85
C MET A 349 18.51 -12.65 28.36
N SER A 350 19.15 -11.59 28.86
CA SER A 350 19.08 -11.26 30.28
C SER A 350 17.67 -10.75 30.58
N LEU A 351 16.85 -11.66 31.09
CA LEU A 351 15.46 -11.42 31.45
C LEU A 351 15.38 -10.33 32.54
N LEU A 352 14.43 -9.41 32.37
CA LEU A 352 14.16 -8.40 33.37
C LEU A 352 13.50 -9.01 34.61
N GLY A 353 13.91 -8.56 35.80
CA GLY A 353 13.22 -8.92 37.05
C GLY A 353 11.83 -8.28 37.12
N GLU A 354 10.89 -8.92 37.84
CA GLU A 354 9.48 -8.53 37.90
C GLU A 354 9.26 -7.04 38.22
N LYS A 355 10.00 -6.50 39.20
CA LYS A 355 9.88 -5.09 39.59
C LYS A 355 10.15 -4.15 38.42
N LEU A 356 11.20 -4.42 37.65
CA LEU A 356 11.59 -3.60 36.51
C LEU A 356 10.61 -3.79 35.35
N LEU A 357 10.14 -5.02 35.12
CA LEU A 357 9.10 -5.28 34.13
C LEU A 357 7.83 -4.46 34.40
N ARG A 358 7.33 -4.47 35.65
CA ARG A 358 6.13 -3.71 36.02
C ARG A 358 6.34 -2.21 35.90
N GLN A 359 7.50 -1.70 36.33
CA GLN A 359 7.81 -0.27 36.18
C GLN A 359 7.83 0.13 34.70
N SER A 360 8.57 -0.59 33.87
CA SER A 360 8.63 -0.32 32.44
C SER A 360 7.30 -0.54 31.73
N ALA A 361 6.43 -1.42 32.23
CA ALA A 361 5.06 -1.57 31.71
C ALA A 361 4.24 -0.29 31.88
N HIS A 362 4.34 0.37 33.04
CA HIS A 362 3.72 1.68 33.25
C HIS A 362 4.26 2.72 32.27
N GLU A 363 5.58 2.77 32.07
CA GLU A 363 6.21 3.71 31.12
C GLU A 363 5.72 3.50 29.67
N ILE A 364 5.59 2.24 29.23
CA ILE A 364 5.04 1.91 27.90
C ILE A 364 3.60 2.40 27.77
N VAL A 365 2.75 2.09 28.77
CA VAL A 365 1.33 2.48 28.76
C VAL A 365 1.19 4.00 28.78
N ASP A 366 1.91 4.69 29.66
CA ASP A 366 1.88 6.14 29.78
C ASP A 366 2.31 6.81 28.47
N GLN A 367 3.39 6.33 27.85
CA GLN A 367 3.85 6.86 26.56
C GLN A 367 2.82 6.65 25.44
N VAL A 368 2.21 5.46 25.36
CA VAL A 368 1.19 5.19 24.34
C VAL A 368 -0.03 6.09 24.57
N LEU A 369 -0.44 6.31 25.82
CA LEU A 369 -1.54 7.22 26.15
C LEU A 369 -1.21 8.69 25.82
N GLU A 370 0.05 9.11 25.99
CA GLU A 370 0.49 10.49 25.73
C GLU A 370 0.69 10.76 24.23
N THR A 371 1.29 9.81 23.51
CA THR A 371 1.81 10.03 22.15
C THR A 371 1.06 9.26 21.06
N GLY A 372 0.28 8.24 21.44
CA GLY A 372 -0.32 7.29 20.51
C GLY A 372 0.67 6.34 19.84
N ARG A 373 1.97 6.39 20.16
CA ARG A 373 3.02 5.56 19.57
C ARG A 373 3.66 4.63 20.60
N LEU A 374 4.07 3.45 20.15
CA LEU A 374 4.93 2.56 20.93
C LEU A 374 6.27 3.26 21.26
N PRO A 375 6.89 3.02 22.43
CA PRO A 375 8.26 3.45 22.68
C PRO A 375 9.26 2.83 21.70
N ALA A 376 10.19 3.66 21.20
CA ALA A 376 11.35 3.19 20.46
C ALA A 376 12.28 2.35 21.34
N LEU A 377 12.45 2.78 22.60
CA LEU A 377 13.24 2.11 23.62
C LEU A 377 12.49 2.16 24.95
N VAL A 378 12.59 1.08 25.71
CA VAL A 378 12.09 0.99 27.08
C VAL A 378 13.21 1.40 28.02
N ARG A 379 13.00 2.45 28.79
CA ARG A 379 14.02 2.99 29.69
C ARG A 379 14.21 2.05 30.87
N THR A 380 15.43 1.54 31.01
CA THR A 380 15.85 0.80 32.21
C THR A 380 17.26 1.23 32.61
N ALA A 381 17.98 0.48 33.47
CA ALA A 381 19.40 0.73 33.71
C ALA A 381 20.27 0.61 32.44
N ARG A 382 19.78 -0.13 31.44
CA ARG A 382 20.22 -0.12 30.04
C ARG A 382 19.00 0.15 29.17
N ASP A 383 19.07 1.04 28.19
CA ASP A 383 17.94 1.17 27.26
C ASP A 383 17.69 -0.17 26.55
N LEU A 384 16.44 -0.63 26.58
CA LEU A 384 16.05 -1.96 26.10
C LEU A 384 15.20 -1.82 24.85
N ALA A 385 15.43 -2.67 23.84
CA ALA A 385 14.55 -2.75 22.69
C ALA A 385 13.15 -3.22 23.12
N ILE A 386 12.11 -2.75 22.45
CA ILE A 386 10.73 -3.04 22.85
C ILE A 386 10.38 -4.52 22.71
N GLU A 387 10.93 -5.20 21.71
CA GLU A 387 10.79 -6.65 21.56
C GLU A 387 11.55 -7.46 22.63
N GLU A 388 12.65 -6.92 23.18
CA GLU A 388 13.36 -7.54 24.31
C GLU A 388 12.55 -7.42 25.61
N TRP A 389 11.85 -6.29 25.78
CA TRP A 389 10.89 -6.13 26.88
C TRP A 389 9.72 -7.11 26.72
N ALA A 390 9.16 -7.24 25.51
CA ALA A 390 8.03 -8.12 25.23
C ALA A 390 8.37 -9.59 25.52
N ALA A 391 9.53 -10.08 25.08
CA ALA A 391 9.97 -11.44 25.39
C ALA A 391 10.17 -11.68 26.90
N SER A 392 10.65 -10.67 27.65
CA SER A 392 10.75 -10.75 29.11
C SER A 392 9.37 -10.79 29.79
N ALA A 393 8.38 -10.03 29.29
CA ALA A 393 7.00 -10.08 29.78
C ALA A 393 6.35 -11.45 29.49
N ILE A 394 6.55 -11.99 28.29
CA ILE A 394 6.08 -13.33 27.91
C ILE A 394 6.68 -14.40 28.83
N TYR A 395 7.98 -14.33 29.12
CA TYR A 395 8.63 -15.24 30.08
C TYR A 395 7.97 -15.18 31.45
N HIS A 396 7.71 -13.97 31.96
CA HIS A 396 7.07 -13.78 33.26
C HIS A 396 5.70 -14.44 33.35
N PHE A 397 4.85 -14.29 32.32
CA PHE A 397 3.53 -14.91 32.32
C PHE A 397 3.53 -16.41 32.05
N SER A 398 4.49 -16.93 31.29
CA SER A 398 4.52 -18.36 30.89
C SER A 398 5.32 -19.26 31.84
N THR A 399 6.17 -18.71 32.72
CA THR A 399 7.11 -19.43 33.59
C THR A 399 7.85 -20.60 32.88
N PRO A 400 8.39 -20.41 31.65
CA PRO A 400 8.84 -21.52 30.84
C PRO A 400 10.19 -22.08 31.34
N VAL A 401 10.40 -23.38 31.15
CA VAL A 401 11.69 -24.04 31.37
C VAL A 401 12.57 -23.84 30.12
N GLY A 402 13.30 -22.73 30.02
CA GLY A 402 14.26 -22.48 28.94
C GLY A 402 14.26 -21.05 28.39
N ALA A 403 15.02 -20.84 27.32
CA ALA A 403 15.11 -19.56 26.61
C ALA A 403 13.80 -19.24 25.87
N VAL A 404 13.36 -17.98 25.88
CA VAL A 404 12.22 -17.50 25.09
C VAL A 404 12.69 -17.10 23.71
N SER A 405 12.10 -17.70 22.68
CA SER A 405 12.18 -17.18 21.32
C SER A 405 10.92 -16.35 21.05
N LEU A 406 11.10 -15.13 20.52
CA LEU A 406 10.02 -14.27 20.08
C LEU A 406 10.23 -13.93 18.60
N PRO A 407 9.63 -14.71 17.68
CA PRO A 407 9.65 -14.39 16.26
C PRO A 407 8.92 -13.07 16.00
N LEU A 408 9.52 -12.16 15.23
CA LEU A 408 8.91 -10.90 14.80
C LEU A 408 8.19 -11.09 13.47
N THR A 409 7.08 -11.83 13.47
CA THR A 409 6.37 -12.25 12.25
C THR A 409 5.68 -11.11 11.50
N PHE A 410 5.53 -9.93 12.10
CA PHE A 410 5.15 -8.74 11.33
C PHE A 410 6.15 -8.40 10.20
N LEU A 411 7.42 -8.83 10.32
CA LEU A 411 8.44 -8.63 9.28
C LEU A 411 8.25 -9.55 8.07
N ASP A 412 7.51 -10.66 8.21
CA ASP A 412 7.23 -11.58 7.10
C ASP A 412 6.37 -10.92 6.01
N TYR A 413 5.74 -9.78 6.35
CA TYR A 413 4.94 -8.95 5.44
C TYR A 413 5.76 -7.85 4.75
N VAL A 414 7.08 -7.76 5.03
CA VAL A 414 7.97 -6.76 4.43
C VAL A 414 8.93 -7.42 3.45
N LYS A 415 8.84 -7.04 2.17
CA LYS A 415 9.72 -7.53 1.12
C LYS A 415 11.12 -6.97 1.28
N GLU A 416 12.11 -7.78 0.93
CA GLU A 416 13.49 -7.33 0.85
C GLU A 416 13.66 -6.39 -0.36
N PRO A 417 14.55 -5.38 -0.30
CA PRO A 417 14.71 -4.43 -1.41
C PRO A 417 15.09 -5.10 -2.74
N LYS A 418 15.81 -6.23 -2.70
CA LYS A 418 16.21 -7.02 -3.87
C LYS A 418 15.04 -7.73 -4.58
N ASP A 419 13.91 -7.90 -3.89
CA ASP A 419 12.72 -8.57 -4.42
C ASP A 419 11.73 -7.57 -5.04
N LEU A 420 12.11 -6.29 -5.06
CA LEU A 420 11.36 -5.18 -5.65
C LEU A 420 11.97 -4.77 -7.01
N HIS A 421 11.12 -4.21 -7.87
CA HIS A 421 11.43 -3.78 -9.22
C HIS A 421 12.07 -2.38 -9.27
N TRP A 422 13.19 -2.21 -8.58
CA TRP A 422 14.06 -1.02 -8.75
C TRP A 422 14.78 -1.00 -10.10
N ASP A 423 14.60 -2.04 -10.92
CA ASP A 423 15.04 -2.12 -12.31
C ASP A 423 14.11 -1.40 -13.29
N TRP A 424 13.01 -0.80 -12.80
CA TRP A 424 12.15 0.05 -13.63
C TRP A 424 12.97 1.21 -14.24
N PRO A 425 12.80 1.54 -15.54
CA PRO A 425 13.74 2.41 -16.25
C PRO A 425 13.93 3.81 -15.67
N ILE A 426 12.99 4.29 -14.84
CA ILE A 426 13.08 5.64 -14.26
C ILE A 426 14.16 5.72 -13.19
N PHE A 427 14.47 4.63 -12.50
CA PHE A 427 15.39 4.66 -11.38
C PHE A 427 16.84 4.78 -11.83
N PRO A 428 17.71 5.43 -11.04
CA PRO A 428 19.14 5.32 -11.20
C PRO A 428 19.59 3.84 -11.15
N PRO A 429 20.58 3.40 -11.94
CA PRO A 429 21.03 2.01 -12.01
C PRO A 429 21.41 1.34 -10.67
N ASP A 430 21.84 2.12 -9.68
CA ASP A 430 22.25 1.65 -8.36
C ASP A 430 21.27 2.07 -7.25
N PHE A 431 20.03 2.38 -7.60
CA PHE A 431 19.03 2.84 -6.64
C PHE A 431 18.56 1.71 -5.74
N HIS A 432 19.01 1.74 -4.48
CA HIS A 432 18.64 0.79 -3.44
C HIS A 432 18.23 1.55 -2.18
N PRO A 433 16.96 1.95 -2.06
CA PRO A 433 16.52 2.83 -0.98
C PRO A 433 16.33 2.07 0.35
N TYR A 434 17.45 1.62 0.94
CA TYR A 434 17.48 0.94 2.23
C TYR A 434 16.85 1.75 3.38
N PRO A 435 16.98 3.10 3.43
CA PRO A 435 16.26 3.89 4.43
C PRO A 435 14.73 3.70 4.35
N LEU A 436 14.15 3.67 3.15
CA LEU A 436 12.71 3.43 2.97
C LEU A 436 12.31 2.02 3.45
N TRP A 437 13.15 1.03 3.19
CA TRP A 437 12.93 -0.32 3.69
C TRP A 437 12.96 -0.38 5.22
N GLN A 438 13.92 0.29 5.87
CA GLN A 438 14.00 0.35 7.33
C GLN A 438 12.74 0.98 7.94
N GLU A 439 12.28 2.09 7.37
CA GLU A 439 11.05 2.76 7.80
C GLU A 439 9.81 1.89 7.58
N THR A 440 9.75 1.12 6.50
CA THR A 440 8.66 0.16 6.28
C THR A 440 8.64 -0.91 7.37
N ARG A 441 9.80 -1.45 7.75
CA ARG A 441 9.90 -2.44 8.84
C ARG A 441 9.49 -1.86 10.19
N ARG A 442 9.77 -0.57 10.43
CA ARG A 442 9.27 0.14 11.61
C ARG A 442 7.75 0.24 11.58
N LEU A 443 7.16 0.71 10.48
CA LEU A 443 5.70 0.85 10.36
C LEU A 443 4.97 -0.51 10.45
N ALA A 444 5.62 -1.60 10.05
CA ALA A 444 5.06 -2.95 10.08
C ALA A 444 4.63 -3.40 11.50
N TRP A 445 5.14 -2.78 12.57
CA TRP A 445 4.65 -2.98 13.94
C TRP A 445 3.15 -2.72 14.11
N SER A 446 2.58 -1.84 13.29
CA SER A 446 1.16 -1.45 13.32
C SER A 446 0.26 -2.33 12.44
N LEU A 447 0.84 -3.24 11.64
CA LEU A 447 0.08 -4.05 10.69
C LEU A 447 -0.98 -4.88 11.38
N LYS A 448 -2.22 -4.79 10.88
CA LYS A 448 -3.34 -5.61 11.33
C LYS A 448 -4.28 -5.93 10.17
N TRP A 449 -4.99 -7.03 10.27
CA TRP A 449 -5.93 -7.46 9.23
C TRP A 449 -7.09 -6.49 9.12
N ALA A 450 -7.41 -6.07 7.90
CA ALA A 450 -8.64 -5.35 7.62
C ALA A 450 -9.75 -6.35 7.33
N GLN A 451 -10.79 -6.36 8.17
CA GLN A 451 -11.89 -7.31 8.08
C GLN A 451 -13.06 -6.70 7.30
N TYR A 452 -13.73 -7.47 6.46
CA TYR A 452 -14.96 -7.03 5.79
C TYR A 452 -16.13 -6.92 6.79
N GLN A 453 -17.07 -6.02 6.50
CA GLN A 453 -18.36 -5.94 7.19
C GLN A 453 -19.15 -7.23 6.91
N SER A 454 -19.65 -7.86 7.97
CA SER A 454 -20.39 -9.12 7.93
C SER A 454 -21.77 -9.00 7.30
#